data_AF-A0A379WXZ1-F1
#
_entry.id   AF-A0A379WXZ1-F1
#
_cell.length_a   1.000
_cell.length_b   1.000
_cell.length_c   1.000
_cell.angle_alpha   90.00
_cell.angle_beta   90.00
_cell.angle_gamma   90.00
#
_symmetry.space_group_name_H-M   'P 1'
#
loop_
_entity.id
_entity.type
_entity.pdbx_description
1 polymer ?
#
loop_
_entity_poly.entity_id
_entity_poly.type
_entity_poly.pdbx_seq_one_letter_code
_entity_poly.pdbx_strand_id
1 'polypeptide(L)'
;MFNERKMLDASHVVVFCAKTAMDDAWLERVVDQEEADGRFATPEAKAANDKGRRFFADMHRVSLKDDHQWMAKQVYLNVGNFLLGRCRDGSRRCPH
;
A
#
# COMPACT_ATOMS: atom_id res chain seq x y z
N MET A 1 24.47 -19.43 -2.77
CA MET A 1 23.50 -18.37 -3.10
C MET A 1 22.14 -19.03 -3.39
N PHE A 2 21.15 -18.91 -2.50
CA PHE A 2 19.90 -19.70 -2.55
C PHE A 2 18.71 -19.01 -3.24
N ASN A 3 18.73 -17.68 -3.37
CA ASN A 3 17.61 -16.91 -3.94
C ASN A 3 17.82 -16.52 -5.41
N GLU A 4 19.05 -16.52 -5.90
CA GLU A 4 19.41 -16.03 -7.25
C GLU A 4 18.69 -16.81 -8.36
N ARG A 5 18.78 -18.15 -8.36
CA ARG A 5 18.05 -18.97 -9.35
C ARG A 5 16.54 -18.78 -9.29
N LYS A 6 15.96 -18.59 -8.10
CA LYS A 6 14.52 -18.32 -7.95
C LYS A 6 14.08 -17.00 -8.59
N MET A 7 15.01 -16.05 -8.74
CA MET A 7 14.76 -14.76 -9.39
C MET A 7 15.02 -14.85 -10.89
N LEU A 8 16.12 -15.49 -11.32
CA LEU A 8 16.48 -15.61 -12.74
C LEU A 8 15.57 -16.56 -13.52
N ASP A 9 15.09 -17.64 -12.89
CA ASP A 9 14.29 -18.68 -13.56
C ASP A 9 12.78 -18.38 -13.52
N ALA A 10 12.36 -17.30 -12.84
CA ALA A 10 10.95 -16.91 -12.76
C ALA A 10 10.51 -16.18 -14.03
N SER A 11 9.27 -16.44 -14.50
CA SER A 11 8.72 -15.71 -15.64
C SER A 11 8.54 -14.21 -15.37
N HIS A 12 8.19 -13.85 -14.13
CA HIS A 12 8.05 -12.47 -13.68
C HIS A 12 8.50 -12.35 -12.22
N VAL A 13 9.25 -11.30 -11.90
CA VAL A 13 9.67 -10.96 -10.54
C VAL A 13 9.03 -9.63 -10.16
N VAL A 14 8.24 -9.64 -9.08
CA VAL A 14 7.61 -8.43 -8.52
C VAL A 14 8.34 -8.02 -7.27
N VAL A 15 8.82 -6.78 -7.21
CA VAL A 15 9.45 -6.18 -6.03
C VAL A 15 8.44 -5.27 -5.37
N PHE A 16 8.15 -5.54 -4.10
CA PHE A 16 7.25 -4.72 -3.29
C PHE A 16 8.07 -3.69 -2.52
N CYS A 17 7.76 -2.42 -2.72
CA CYS A 17 8.44 -1.29 -2.07
C CYS A 17 7.46 -0.53 -1.18
N ALA A 18 7.91 -0.12 -0.01
CA ALA A 18 7.19 0.81 0.87
C ALA A 18 7.77 2.22 0.71
N LYS A 19 6.92 3.26 0.84
CA LYS A 19 7.42 4.62 1.04
C LYS A 19 8.14 4.68 2.39
N THR A 20 9.23 5.45 2.45
CA THR A 20 10.05 5.60 3.66
C THR A 20 9.51 6.69 4.59
N ALA A 21 8.81 7.68 4.04
CA ALA A 21 8.08 8.70 4.78
C ALA A 21 6.70 8.93 4.14
N MET A 22 5.69 9.19 4.97
CA MET A 22 4.38 9.63 4.51
C MET A 22 4.38 11.15 4.38
N ASP A 23 4.47 11.65 3.15
CA ASP A 23 4.45 13.09 2.85
C ASP A 23 3.04 13.59 2.53
N ASP A 24 2.79 14.88 2.79
CA ASP A 24 1.47 15.48 2.61
C ASP A 24 1.06 15.53 1.12
N ALA A 25 2.03 15.66 0.22
CA ALA A 25 1.80 15.62 -1.23
C ALA A 25 1.28 14.24 -1.70
N TRP A 26 1.66 13.16 -1.03
CA TRP A 26 1.15 11.82 -1.29
C TRP A 26 -0.30 11.68 -0.83
N LEU A 27 -0.64 12.24 0.33
CA LEU A 27 -2.03 12.24 0.83
C LEU A 27 -2.95 13.02 -0.11
N GLU A 28 -2.50 14.17 -0.61
CA GLU A 28 -3.20 14.96 -1.61
C GLU A 28 -3.42 14.19 -2.91
N ARG A 29 -2.36 13.54 -3.42
CA ARG A 29 -2.49 12.71 -4.63
C ARG A 29 -3.52 11.58 -4.46
N VAL A 30 -3.59 10.97 -3.29
CA VAL A 30 -4.56 9.90 -3.02
C VAL A 30 -5.99 10.45 -3.00
N VAL A 31 -6.25 11.57 -2.33
CA VAL A 31 -7.61 12.13 -2.28
C VAL A 31 -8.06 12.67 -3.65
N ASP A 32 -7.15 13.22 -4.45
CA ASP A 32 -7.46 13.67 -5.81
C ASP A 32 -7.77 12.49 -6.74
N GLN A 33 -7.07 11.37 -6.58
CA GLN A 33 -7.42 10.15 -7.30
C GLN A 33 -8.80 9.61 -6.87
N GLU A 34 -9.12 9.61 -5.57
CA GLU A 34 -10.43 9.18 -5.08
C GLU A 34 -11.58 10.08 -5.58
N GLU A 35 -11.32 11.37 -5.76
CA GLU A 35 -12.26 12.30 -6.38
C GLU A 35 -12.44 12.02 -7.87
N ALA A 36 -11.35 11.79 -8.61
CA ALA A 36 -11.39 11.42 -10.01
C ALA A 36 -12.11 10.08 -10.25
N ASP A 37 -12.01 9.15 -9.30
CA ASP A 37 -12.73 7.87 -9.29
C ASP A 37 -14.20 8.03 -8.88
N GLY A 38 -14.67 9.25 -8.56
CA GLY A 38 -16.05 9.55 -8.23
C GLY A 38 -16.49 9.05 -6.84
N ARG A 39 -15.56 8.84 -5.91
CA ARG A 39 -15.88 8.32 -4.56
C ARG A 39 -16.55 9.32 -3.65
N PHE A 40 -16.55 10.60 -4.00
CA PHE A 40 -17.14 11.68 -3.20
C PHE A 40 -18.37 12.27 -3.89
N ALA A 41 -19.51 12.23 -3.20
CA ALA A 41 -20.74 12.87 -3.67
C ALA A 41 -20.72 14.38 -3.48
N THR A 42 -19.98 14.89 -2.49
CA THR A 42 -19.88 16.32 -2.19
C THR A 42 -18.45 16.73 -1.81
N PRO A 43 -18.07 18.02 -1.99
CA PRO A 43 -16.77 18.53 -1.58
C PRO A 43 -16.50 18.39 -0.07
N GLU A 44 -17.55 18.47 0.75
CA GLU A 44 -17.45 18.29 2.21
C GLU A 44 -17.08 16.84 2.56
N ALA A 45 -17.60 15.86 1.80
CA ALA A 45 -17.22 14.46 1.97
C ALA A 45 -15.74 14.24 1.63
N LYS A 46 -15.22 14.91 0.60
CA LYS A 46 -13.77 14.92 0.27
C LYS A 46 -12.95 15.48 1.43
N ALA A 47 -13.33 16.65 1.95
CA ALA A 47 -12.63 17.31 3.04
C ALA A 47 -12.67 16.50 4.36
N ALA A 48 -13.81 15.87 4.66
CA ALA A 48 -13.94 15.00 5.83
C ALA A 48 -13.07 13.74 5.73
N ASN A 49 -13.01 13.14 4.53
CA ASN A 49 -12.15 11.99 4.26
C ASN A 49 -10.66 12.35 4.38
N ASP A 50 -10.23 13.46 3.77
CA ASP A 50 -8.85 13.94 3.88
C ASP A 50 -8.46 14.22 5.34
N LYS A 51 -9.34 14.91 6.09
CA LYS A 51 -9.12 15.17 7.52
C LYS A 51 -8.94 13.89 8.33
N GLY A 52 -9.79 12.88 8.08
CA GLY A 52 -9.68 11.58 8.73
C GLY A 52 -8.36 10.87 8.38
N ARG A 53 -7.96 10.89 7.11
CA ARG A 53 -6.70 10.29 6.64
C ARG A 53 -5.49 10.97 7.28
N ARG A 54 -5.45 12.31 7.27
CA ARG A 54 -4.37 13.08 7.90
C ARG A 54 -4.26 12.81 9.39
N PHE A 55 -5.38 12.68 10.10
CA PHE A 55 -5.35 12.31 11.52
C PHE A 55 -4.60 11.00 11.79
N PHE A 56 -4.89 9.93 11.04
CA PHE A 56 -4.18 8.66 11.20
C PHE A 56 -2.72 8.74 10.74
N ALA A 57 -2.46 9.43 9.62
CA ALA A 57 -1.09 9.63 9.13
C ALA A 57 -0.23 10.40 10.15
N ASP A 58 -0.78 11.47 10.73
CA ASP A 58 -0.08 12.29 11.71
C ASP A 58 0.08 11.57 13.06
N MET A 59 -0.85 10.71 13.45
CA MET A 59 -0.66 9.82 14.60
C MET A 59 0.59 8.96 14.43
N HIS A 60 0.82 8.40 13.24
CA HIS A 60 2.00 7.59 12.94
C HIS A 60 3.27 8.43 12.72
N ARG A 61 3.17 9.62 12.12
CA ARG A 61 4.31 10.52 11.89
C ARG A 61 4.78 11.21 13.17
N VAL A 62 3.85 11.77 13.95
CA VAL A 62 4.14 12.69 15.05
C VAL A 62 4.12 11.98 16.40
N SER A 63 3.05 11.24 16.70
CA SER A 63 2.86 10.64 18.03
C SER A 63 3.67 9.35 18.19
N LEU A 64 3.51 8.40 17.28
CA LEU A 64 4.15 7.08 17.36
C LEU A 64 5.52 7.03 16.68
N LYS A 65 5.78 7.95 15.74
CA LYS A 65 7.03 8.05 14.95
C LYS A 65 7.42 6.73 14.29
N ASP A 66 6.42 5.97 13.86
CA ASP A 66 6.54 4.64 13.27
C ASP A 66 5.94 4.55 11.86
N ASP A 67 5.79 5.69 11.18
CA ASP A 67 5.21 5.80 9.83
C ASP A 67 5.85 4.84 8.81
N HIS A 68 7.18 4.68 8.83
CA HIS A 68 7.90 3.71 8.01
C HIS A 68 7.48 2.25 8.27
N GLN A 69 7.31 1.85 9.54
CA GLN A 69 6.82 0.51 9.90
C GLN A 69 5.35 0.35 9.54
N TRP A 70 4.54 1.40 9.77
CA TRP A 70 3.13 1.41 9.42
C TRP A 70 2.92 1.21 7.91
N MET A 71 3.67 1.92 7.06
CA MET A 71 3.62 1.73 5.62
C MET A 71 4.13 0.35 5.19
N ALA A 72 5.19 -0.16 5.81
CA ALA A 72 5.68 -1.51 5.53
C ALA A 72 4.60 -2.57 5.83
N LYS A 73 3.83 -2.43 6.91
CA LYS A 73 2.70 -3.32 7.22
C LYS A 73 1.65 -3.32 6.11
N GLN A 74 1.36 -2.17 5.50
CA GLN A 74 0.44 -2.09 4.35
C GLN A 74 0.99 -2.85 3.13
N VAL A 75 2.30 -2.77 2.89
CA VAL A 75 2.95 -3.52 1.81
C VAL A 75 2.89 -5.03 2.06
N TYR A 76 3.12 -5.49 3.29
CA TYR A 76 2.99 -6.90 3.65
C TYR A 76 1.56 -7.42 3.49
N LEU A 77 0.55 -6.60 3.81
CA LEU A 77 -0.85 -6.94 3.54
C LEU A 77 -1.10 -7.13 2.03
N ASN A 78 -0.53 -6.26 1.20
CA ASN A 78 -0.60 -6.40 -0.26
C ASN A 78 0.12 -7.65 -0.78
N VAL A 79 1.27 -8.01 -0.21
CA VAL A 79 1.96 -9.28 -0.53
C VAL A 79 1.06 -10.47 -0.22
N GLY A 80 0.40 -10.49 0.94
CA GLY A 80 -0.56 -11.54 1.30
C GLY A 80 -1.71 -11.66 0.30
N ASN A 81 -2.31 -10.53 -0.09
CA ASN A 81 -3.38 -10.49 -1.09
C ASN A 81 -2.91 -10.97 -2.47
N PHE A 82 -1.69 -10.59 -2.89
CA PHE A 82 -1.11 -11.02 -4.15
C PHE A 82 -0.87 -12.53 -4.20
N LEU A 83 -0.35 -13.12 -3.11
CA LEU A 83 -0.11 -14.56 -3.03
C LEU A 83 -1.43 -15.35 -3.09
N LEU A 84 -2.47 -14.89 -2.38
CA LEU A 84 -3.79 -15.52 -2.43
C LEU A 84 -4.43 -15.43 -3.83
N GLY A 85 -4.35 -14.27 -4.49
CA GLY A 85 -4.85 -14.11 -5.86
C GLY A 85 -4.11 -15.02 -6.84
N ARG A 86 -2.79 -15.13 -6.71
CA ARG A 86 -1.95 -15.99 -7.55
C ARG A 86 -2.20 -17.49 -7.33
N CYS A 87 -2.56 -17.91 -6.12
CA CYS A 87 -3.05 -19.27 -5.87
C CYS A 87 -4.39 -19.53 -6.57
N ARG A 88 -5.31 -18.55 -6.54
CA ARG A 88 -6.64 -18.69 -7.15
C ARG A 88 -6.58 -18.78 -8.67
N ASP A 89 -5.66 -18.04 -9.29
CA ASP A 89 -5.44 -18.05 -10.73
C ASP A 89 -4.61 -19.27 -11.21
N GLY A 90 -4.36 -20.26 -10.34
CA GLY A 90 -3.68 -21.51 -10.69
C GLY A 90 -2.16 -21.41 -10.82
N SER A 91 -1.55 -20.28 -10.47
CA SER A 91 -0.09 -20.17 -10.44
C SER A 91 0.47 -20.79 -9.15
N ARG A 92 1.49 -21.66 -9.28
CA ARG A 92 2.07 -22.46 -8.19
C ARG A 92 2.85 -21.62 -7.15
N ARG A 93 2.19 -20.73 -6.42
CA ARG A 93 2.77 -20.05 -5.25
C ARG A 93 1.75 -19.92 -4.13
N CYS A 94 1.42 -21.06 -3.52
CA CYS A 94 0.80 -21.08 -2.21
C CYS A 94 1.89 -21.16 -1.14
N PRO A 95 1.86 -20.28 -0.11
CA PRO A 95 2.85 -20.33 0.95
C PRO A 95 2.61 -21.58 1.81
N HIS A 96 3.63 -22.45 1.86
CA HIS A 96 3.82 -23.43 2.94
C HIS A 96 4.65 -22.79 4.04
#